data_AF-C0D0S7-F1
#
_entry.id   AF-C0D0S7-F1
#
_cell.length_a   1.000
_cell.length_b   1.000
_cell.length_c   1.000
_cell.angle_alpha   90.00
_cell.angle_beta   90.00
_cell.angle_gamma   90.00
#
_symmetry.space_group_name_H-M   'P 1'
#
loop_
_entity.id
_entity.type
_entity.pdbx_description
1 polymer ?
#
loop_
_entity_poly.entity_id
_entity_poly.type
_entity_poly.pdbx_seq_one_letter_code
_entity_poly.pdbx_strand_id
1 'polypeptide(L)'
;MDVVRRVEFDSAFTFIYSKRTGTPAASMENQVPEDVVRERFDRLLNEVQSISAKICGRDVHTVQQVLVEEENDHTPGYMTGRLSNNTVVHFPGDPSMIGTLMDVYLEESKGFYYMARPV
;
A
#
# COMPACT_ATOMS: atom_id res chain seq x y z
N MET A 1 -12.29 6.68 14.22
CA MET A 1 -12.78 6.78 12.83
C MET A 1 -12.48 8.13 12.19
N ASP A 2 -12.64 9.26 12.88
CA ASP A 2 -12.45 10.60 12.27
C ASP A 2 -11.09 10.80 11.57
N VAL A 3 -9.98 10.41 12.21
CA VAL A 3 -8.62 10.56 11.63
C VAL A 3 -8.48 9.83 10.29
N VAL A 4 -8.86 8.56 10.20
CA VAL A 4 -8.71 7.80 8.94
C VAL A 4 -9.58 8.37 7.82
N ARG A 5 -10.76 8.90 8.15
CA ARG A 5 -11.67 9.54 7.19
C ARG A 5 -11.18 10.89 6.68
N ARG A 6 -10.45 11.64 7.50
CA ARG A 6 -9.94 12.96 7.13
C ARG A 6 -8.62 12.89 6.37
N VAL A 7 -7.75 11.98 6.78
CA VAL A 7 -6.41 11.84 6.19
C VAL A 7 -6.47 11.06 4.89
N GLU A 8 -7.42 10.12 4.79
CA GLU A 8 -7.64 9.35 3.57
C GLU A 8 -6.39 8.57 3.10
N PHE A 9 -5.85 7.73 3.99
CA PHE A 9 -4.65 6.93 3.71
C PHE A 9 -4.79 6.06 2.46
N ASP A 10 -3.76 6.04 1.62
CA ASP A 10 -3.61 5.14 0.48
C ASP A 10 -3.42 3.68 0.92
N SER A 11 -2.69 3.47 2.02
CA SER A 11 -2.55 2.19 2.71
C SER A 11 -2.27 2.41 4.21
N ALA A 12 -2.66 1.46 5.05
CA ALA A 12 -2.32 1.49 6.47
C ALA A 12 -2.07 0.08 7.03
N PHE A 13 -0.99 -0.06 7.81
CA PHE A 13 -0.76 -1.26 8.62
C PHE A 13 -1.56 -1.15 9.92
N THR A 14 -2.46 -2.11 10.14
CA THR A 14 -3.35 -2.14 11.30
C THR A 14 -3.10 -3.39 12.13
N PHE A 15 -2.95 -3.23 13.44
CA PHE A 15 -2.69 -4.34 14.36
C PHE A 15 -3.62 -4.29 15.56
N ILE A 16 -4.06 -5.46 16.01
CA ILE A 16 -4.71 -5.60 17.32
C ILE A 16 -3.63 -5.54 18.41
N TYR A 17 -3.92 -4.82 19.49
CA TYR A 17 -3.01 -4.77 20.64
C TYR A 17 -2.76 -6.18 21.19
N SER A 18 -1.49 -6.56 21.27
CA SER A 18 -1.04 -7.81 21.88
C SER A 18 -0.31 -7.48 23.17
N LYS A 19 -0.84 -7.95 24.29
CA LYS A 19 -0.26 -7.73 25.62
C LYS A 19 1.11 -8.40 25.71
N ARG A 20 2.15 -7.62 26.04
CA ARG A 20 3.53 -8.11 26.20
C ARG A 20 4.00 -7.89 27.64
N THR A 21 4.42 -8.98 28.29
CA THR A 21 4.96 -8.95 29.65
C THR A 21 6.10 -7.93 29.77
N GLY A 22 6.08 -7.15 30.85
CA GLY A 22 7.10 -6.11 31.11
C GLY A 22 6.82 -4.75 30.48
N THR A 23 5.79 -4.60 29.65
CA THR A 23 5.40 -3.28 29.12
C THR A 23 4.46 -2.53 30.07
N PRO A 24 4.52 -1.19 30.15
CA PRO A 24 3.56 -0.42 30.96
C PRO A 24 2.11 -0.67 30.56
N ALA A 25 1.84 -0.84 29.26
CA ALA A 25 0.51 -1.16 28.75
C ALA A 25 -0.05 -2.48 29.28
N ALA A 26 0.81 -3.46 29.60
CA ALA A 26 0.39 -4.73 30.15
C ALA A 26 -0.10 -4.63 31.61
N SER A 27 0.37 -3.65 32.38
CA SER A 27 -0.09 -3.42 33.76
C SER A 27 -1.25 -2.44 33.86
N MET A 28 -1.68 -1.83 32.75
CA MET A 28 -2.81 -0.90 32.76
C MET A 28 -4.10 -1.63 33.12
N GLU A 29 -4.84 -1.04 34.06
CA GLU A 29 -6.21 -1.45 34.38
C GLU A 29 -7.15 -1.13 33.21
N ASN A 30 -8.37 -1.67 33.24
CA ASN A 30 -9.40 -1.43 32.21
C ASN A 30 -9.02 -1.89 30.80
N GLN A 31 -8.39 -3.07 30.69
CA GLN A 31 -8.18 -3.73 29.40
C GLN A 31 -9.52 -3.96 28.70
N VAL A 32 -9.54 -3.73 27.38
CA VAL A 32 -10.75 -3.86 26.59
C VAL A 32 -11.01 -5.34 26.29
N PRO A 33 -12.26 -5.84 26.45
CA PRO A 33 -12.64 -7.19 26.06
C PRO A 33 -12.31 -7.50 24.59
N GLU A 34 -11.94 -8.74 24.31
CA GLU A 34 -11.47 -9.17 22.98
C GLU A 34 -12.51 -8.98 21.88
N ASP A 35 -13.78 -9.25 22.17
CA ASP A 35 -14.91 -9.06 21.27
C ASP A 35 -15.07 -7.60 20.84
N VAL A 36 -14.94 -6.67 21.80
CA VAL A 36 -14.98 -5.23 21.54
C VAL A 36 -13.75 -4.78 20.73
N VAL A 37 -12.56 -5.33 21.03
CA VAL A 37 -11.35 -5.05 20.25
C VAL A 37 -11.53 -5.50 18.81
N ARG A 38 -12.08 -6.70 18.59
CA ARG A 38 -12.31 -7.26 17.26
C ARG A 38 -13.33 -6.46 16.47
N GLU A 39 -14.47 -6.12 17.07
CA GLU A 39 -15.50 -5.27 16.44
C GLU A 39 -14.94 -3.92 15.98
N ARG A 40 -14.13 -3.27 16.82
CA ARG A 40 -13.48 -2.00 16.47
C ARG A 40 -12.45 -2.16 15.35
N PHE A 41 -11.67 -3.23 15.41
CA PHE A 41 -10.66 -3.53 14.39
C PHE A 41 -11.32 -3.76 13.02
N ASP A 42 -12.36 -4.59 12.96
CA ASP A 42 -13.06 -4.90 11.71
C ASP A 42 -13.67 -3.63 11.09
N ARG A 43 -14.27 -2.76 11.92
CA ARG A 43 -14.77 -1.45 11.46
C ARG A 43 -13.67 -0.53 10.94
N LEU A 44 -12.53 -0.48 11.61
CA LEU A 44 -11.38 0.31 11.17
C LEU A 44 -10.85 -0.21 9.84
N LEU A 45 -10.65 -1.52 9.74
CA LEU A 45 -10.11 -2.18 8.56
C LEU A 45 -11.01 -1.95 7.34
N ASN A 46 -12.32 -2.13 7.50
CA ASN A 46 -13.29 -1.90 6.43
C ASN A 46 -13.26 -0.44 5.93
N GLU A 47 -13.14 0.54 6.82
CA GLU A 47 -13.08 1.95 6.43
C GLU A 47 -11.78 2.25 5.68
N VAL A 48 -10.63 1.80 6.18
CA VAL A 48 -9.32 1.98 5.54
C VAL A 48 -9.32 1.34 4.14
N GLN A 49 -9.84 0.13 4.01
CA GLN A 49 -9.92 -0.56 2.71
C GLN A 49 -10.84 0.17 1.73
N SER A 50 -11.98 0.68 2.19
CA SER A 50 -12.91 1.46 1.36
C SER A 50 -12.29 2.77 0.85
N ILE A 51 -11.52 3.45 1.70
CA ILE A 51 -10.78 4.67 1.34
C ILE A 51 -9.66 4.34 0.35
N SER A 52 -8.81 3.36 0.69
CA SER A 52 -7.70 2.91 -0.15
C SER A 52 -8.18 2.53 -1.55
N ALA A 53 -9.25 1.75 -1.67
CA ALA A 53 -9.83 1.36 -2.96
C ALA A 53 -10.25 2.55 -3.84
N LYS A 54 -10.63 3.69 -3.26
CA LYS A 54 -10.98 4.90 -4.02
C LYS A 54 -9.75 5.69 -4.46
N ILE A 55 -8.67 5.67 -3.68
CA ILE A 55 -7.54 6.58 -3.86
C ILE A 55 -6.38 5.92 -4.61
N CYS A 56 -6.23 4.61 -4.49
CA CYS A 56 -5.18 3.87 -5.17
C CYS A 56 -5.26 3.93 -6.71
N GLY A 57 -6.36 4.45 -7.27
CA GLY A 57 -6.52 4.71 -8.70
C GLY A 57 -6.24 6.16 -9.12
N ARG A 58 -5.82 7.05 -8.22
CA ARG A 58 -5.74 8.50 -8.49
C ARG A 58 -4.77 8.87 -9.62
N ASP A 59 -3.73 8.05 -9.83
CA ASP A 59 -2.67 8.32 -10.81
C ASP A 59 -2.87 7.52 -12.11
N VAL A 60 -3.94 6.72 -12.23
CA VAL A 60 -4.27 6.01 -13.47
C VAL A 60 -4.43 7.03 -14.62
N HIS A 61 -3.96 6.65 -15.81
CA HIS A 61 -3.94 7.47 -17.03
C HIS A 61 -3.03 8.69 -17.00
N THR A 62 -2.07 8.73 -16.08
CA THR A 62 -1.00 9.74 -16.05
C THR A 62 0.35 9.13 -16.39
N VAL A 63 1.29 9.98 -16.80
CA VAL A 63 2.71 9.61 -16.90
C VAL A 63 3.37 9.90 -15.56
N GLN A 64 4.05 8.90 -14.99
CA GLN A 64 4.77 9.00 -13.74
C GLN A 64 6.21 8.51 -13.90
N GLN A 65 7.11 9.05 -13.10
CA GLN A 65 8.48 8.58 -13.06
C GLN A 65 8.61 7.39 -12.10
N VAL A 66 9.25 6.32 -12.56
CA VAL A 66 9.48 5.08 -11.83
C VAL A 66 10.98 4.87 -11.65
N LEU A 67 11.41 4.47 -10.46
CA LEU A 67 12.73 3.87 -10.25
C LEU A 67 12.61 2.38 -10.55
N VAL A 68 13.38 1.87 -11.51
CA VAL A 68 13.39 0.44 -11.85
C VAL A 68 14.28 -0.30 -10.85
N GLU A 69 13.76 -1.30 -10.16
CA GLU A 69 14.46 -1.98 -9.06
C GLU A 69 14.90 -3.40 -9.42
N GLU A 70 14.03 -4.17 -10.10
CA GLU A 70 14.27 -5.60 -10.32
C GLU A 70 13.45 -6.14 -11.49
N GLU A 71 13.85 -7.33 -11.99
CA GLU A 71 13.00 -8.13 -12.85
C GLU A 71 11.74 -8.58 -12.10
N ASN A 72 10.59 -8.58 -12.76
CA ASN A 72 9.37 -9.08 -12.16
C ASN A 72 9.45 -10.60 -11.95
N ASP A 73 9.26 -11.04 -10.73
CA ASP A 73 9.36 -12.44 -10.30
C ASP A 73 8.17 -13.32 -10.74
N HIS A 74 7.05 -12.71 -11.17
CA HIS A 74 5.84 -13.42 -11.58
C HIS A 74 5.61 -13.40 -13.10
N THR A 75 6.08 -12.36 -13.80
CA THR A 75 5.79 -12.12 -15.22
C THR A 75 7.09 -11.91 -16.00
N PRO A 76 7.57 -12.92 -16.73
CA PRO A 76 8.75 -12.79 -17.57
C PRO A 76 8.64 -11.63 -18.56
N GLY A 77 9.72 -10.86 -18.72
CA GLY A 77 9.76 -9.69 -19.61
C GLY A 77 9.14 -8.42 -19.02
N TYR A 78 8.76 -8.44 -17.73
CA TYR A 78 8.34 -7.27 -16.98
C TYR A 78 9.41 -6.88 -15.97
N MET A 79 9.43 -5.58 -15.65
CA MET A 79 10.23 -5.01 -14.58
C MET A 79 9.30 -4.57 -13.44
N THR A 80 9.84 -4.61 -12.23
CA THR A 80 9.23 -4.01 -11.04
C THR A 80 9.99 -2.75 -10.67
N GLY A 81 9.25 -1.67 -10.47
CA GLY A 81 9.78 -0.40 -9.99
C GLY A 81 8.87 0.27 -8.97
N ARG A 82 9.31 1.42 -8.47
CA ARG A 82 8.53 2.24 -7.54
C ARG A 82 8.44 3.68 -7.96
N LEU A 83 7.26 4.25 -7.73
CA LEU A 83 7.05 5.69 -7.75
C LEU A 83 7.71 6.34 -6.53
N SER A 84 7.83 7.68 -6.54
CA SER A 84 8.40 8.46 -5.43
C SER A 84 7.66 8.29 -4.09
N ASN A 85 6.39 7.86 -4.12
CA ASN A 85 5.58 7.53 -2.94
C ASN A 85 5.65 6.03 -2.57
N ASN A 86 6.65 5.28 -3.06
CA ASN A 86 6.84 3.84 -2.87
C ASN A 86 5.76 2.92 -3.48
N THR A 87 4.78 3.44 -4.22
CA THR A 87 3.80 2.57 -4.91
C THR A 87 4.52 1.72 -5.96
N VAL A 88 4.24 0.42 -5.93
CA VAL A 88 4.81 -0.56 -6.88
C VAL A 88 4.20 -0.36 -8.26
N VAL A 89 5.02 -0.48 -9.29
CA VAL A 89 4.60 -0.45 -10.68
C VAL A 89 5.26 -1.60 -11.43
N HIS A 90 4.46 -2.28 -12.24
CA HIS A 90 4.92 -3.35 -13.14
C HIS A 90 4.70 -2.93 -14.58
N PHE A 91 5.73 -3.09 -15.42
CA PHE A 91 5.68 -2.71 -16.82
C PHE A 91 6.62 -3.57 -17.67
N PRO A 92 6.35 -3.78 -18.97
CA PRO A 92 7.27 -4.47 -19.86
C PRO A 92 8.63 -3.76 -19.93
N GLY A 93 9.73 -4.50 -19.85
CA GLY A 93 11.07 -3.91 -19.87
C GLY A 93 12.19 -4.94 -19.87
N ASP A 94 13.42 -4.44 -19.72
CA ASP A 94 14.66 -5.23 -19.76
C ASP A 94 15.50 -5.00 -18.49
N PRO A 95 16.26 -6.00 -17.99
CA PRO A 95 17.06 -5.87 -16.78
C PRO A 95 18.12 -4.75 -16.85
N SER A 96 18.55 -4.34 -18.04
CA SER A 96 19.45 -3.20 -18.22
C SER A 96 18.91 -1.86 -17.72
N MET A 97 17.59 -1.77 -17.47
CA MET A 97 16.93 -0.58 -16.94
C MET A 97 17.08 -0.42 -15.41
N ILE A 98 17.50 -1.47 -14.69
CA ILE A 98 17.61 -1.46 -13.22
C ILE A 98 18.53 -0.32 -12.76
N GLY A 99 18.08 0.44 -11.75
CA GLY A 99 18.79 1.58 -11.18
C GLY A 99 18.58 2.90 -11.93
N THR A 100 17.73 2.92 -12.95
CA THR A 100 17.38 4.13 -13.70
C THR A 100 16.01 4.68 -13.31
N LEU A 101 15.81 5.98 -13.51
CA LEU A 101 14.50 6.63 -13.44
C LEU A 101 13.94 6.72 -14.86
N MET A 102 12.73 6.20 -15.06
CA MET A 102 12.06 6.17 -16.37
C MET A 102 10.61 6.63 -16.27
N ASP A 103 10.13 7.29 -17.31
CA ASP A 103 8.72 7.68 -17.41
C ASP A 103 7.88 6.51 -17.92
N VAL A 104 6.81 6.21 -17.20
CA VAL A 104 5.85 5.16 -17.53
C VAL A 104 4.42 5.72 -17.52
N TYR A 105 3.59 5.24 -18.43
CA TYR A 105 2.17 5.55 -18.45
C TYR A 105 1.40 4.53 -17.63
N LEU A 106 0.71 4.97 -16.57
CA LEU A 106 -0.06 4.08 -15.69
C LEU A 106 -1.40 3.70 -16.33
N GLU A 107 -1.59 2.41 -16.62
CA GLU A 107 -2.75 1.90 -17.36
C GLU A 107 -3.88 1.46 -16.43
N GLU A 108 -3.53 0.78 -15.34
CA GLU A 108 -4.51 0.20 -14.41
C GLU A 108 -3.96 0.18 -12.98
N SER A 109 -4.82 0.44 -12.00
CA SER A 109 -4.51 0.19 -10.58
C SER A 109 -5.08 -1.16 -10.15
N LYS A 110 -4.25 -1.99 -9.52
CA LYS A 110 -4.65 -3.25 -8.87
C LYS A 110 -4.82 -3.08 -7.35
N GLY A 111 -5.00 -1.84 -6.89
CA GLY A 111 -5.21 -1.48 -5.49
C GLY A 111 -3.91 -1.25 -4.72
N PHE A 112 -2.89 -2.09 -4.86
CA PHE A 112 -1.60 -1.94 -4.16
C PHE A 112 -0.39 -1.81 -5.10
N TYR A 113 -0.62 -1.91 -6.41
CA TYR A 113 0.36 -1.62 -7.46
C TYR A 113 -0.34 -1.13 -8.73
N TYR A 114 0.42 -0.53 -9.64
CA TYR A 114 -0.03 -0.18 -10.98
C TYR A 114 0.54 -1.13 -12.04
N MET A 115 -0.26 -1.41 -13.07
CA MET A 115 0.24 -1.90 -14.35
C MET A 115 0.49 -0.69 -15.26
N ALA A 116 1.61 -0.70 -15.97
CA ALA A 116 2.04 0.42 -16.79
C ALA A 116 2.76 -0.04 -18.05
N ARG A 117 3.02 0.93 -18.93
CA ARG A 117 3.87 0.75 -20.11
C ARG A 117 4.91 1.87 -20.20
N PRO A 118 6.11 1.60 -20.73
CA PRO A 118 7.08 2.66 -21.02
C PRO A 118 6.48 3.73 -21.96
N VAL A 119 6.95 4.97 -21.78
CA VAL A 119 6.67 6.11 -22.67
C VAL A 119 7.73 6.21 -23.75
#